data_AF-A0A534FQH6-F1
#
_entry.id   AF-A0A534FQH6-F1
#
_cell.length_a   1.000
_cell.length_b   1.000
_cell.length_c   1.000
_cell.angle_alpha   90.00
_cell.angle_beta   90.00
_cell.angle_gamma   90.00
#
_symmetry.space_group_name_H-M   'P 1'
#
loop_
_entity.id
_entity.type
_entity.pdbx_description
1 polymer ?
#
loop_
_entity_poly.entity_id
_entity_poly.type
_entity_poly.pdbx_seq_one_letter_code
_entity_poly.pdbx_strand_id
1 'polypeptide(L)'
;MSNRPSLPALLALATVGAGALLAVKPAGGADAAAQASAPAAHTARHGPTARPGSDLTSLYATLAAKRFVDLTHSFGPDTPHWKGFGEMKVRTLYTIARDGFHVDEFCHVGQWGTHVDPPAHFHEGKKTVDQIDPKDMLMPLVVLDVHEQAARNPDYLLTLEDVQAWEARHGRIPEHAFVAMRTDWSKRWPNDAAMQNRDAAGVAHYPGWSMPVLKLLYEQRHIAASGHETTDTDGGLNATKDDYSMESYILGTNHYQIEMLADLDQAPEYGALVIVTFPKPAQGSGFPARVIAILP
;
A
#
# COMPACT_ATOMS: atom_id res chain seq x y z
N MET A 1 45.16 14.95 -4.18
CA MET A 1 44.67 15.94 -5.15
C MET A 1 43.86 15.21 -6.21
N SER A 2 42.53 15.25 -6.13
CA SER A 2 41.64 14.86 -7.22
C SER A 2 40.30 15.57 -7.01
N ASN A 3 39.90 16.33 -8.02
CA ASN A 3 38.82 17.31 -8.02
C ASN A 3 37.44 16.65 -8.13
N ARG A 4 36.50 17.09 -7.28
CA ARG A 4 35.05 16.99 -7.52
C ARG A 4 34.54 18.34 -8.04
N PRO A 5 33.56 18.39 -8.96
CA PRO A 5 32.88 19.64 -9.28
C PRO A 5 31.72 19.87 -8.30
N SER A 6 31.63 21.08 -7.76
CA SER A 6 30.52 21.59 -6.95
C SER A 6 29.45 22.23 -7.85
N LEU A 7 28.19 21.83 -7.71
CA LEU A 7 27.04 22.54 -8.26
C LEU A 7 26.68 23.77 -7.39
N PRO A 8 26.24 24.90 -7.98
CA PRO A 8 25.87 26.08 -7.20
C PRO A 8 24.42 25.97 -6.70
N ALA A 9 24.22 26.30 -5.43
CA ALA A 9 22.92 26.52 -4.82
C ALA A 9 22.32 27.83 -5.36
N LEU A 10 21.15 27.75 -6.00
CA LEU A 10 20.34 28.93 -6.35
C LEU A 10 19.30 29.13 -5.25
N LEU A 11 19.56 30.11 -4.39
CA LEU A 11 18.65 30.61 -3.37
C LEU A 11 17.73 31.65 -4.04
N ALA A 12 16.46 31.32 -4.27
CA ALA A 12 15.45 32.29 -4.70
C ALA A 12 14.51 32.59 -3.53
N LEU A 13 14.72 33.75 -2.91
CA LEU A 13 13.78 34.36 -1.97
C LEU A 13 12.49 34.72 -2.72
N ALA A 14 11.36 34.11 -2.35
CA ALA A 14 10.04 34.62 -2.68
C ALA A 14 9.63 35.65 -1.61
N THR A 15 9.64 36.92 -1.99
CA THR A 15 9.10 38.03 -1.21
C THR A 15 7.57 37.99 -1.24
N VAL A 16 6.95 37.98 -0.05
CA VAL A 16 5.50 38.09 0.12
C VAL A 16 5.09 39.55 -0.10
N GLY A 17 4.41 39.81 -1.21
CA GLY A 17 3.74 41.09 -1.48
C GLY A 17 2.29 41.05 -1.01
N ALA A 18 1.98 41.81 0.03
CA ALA A 18 0.61 42.13 0.45
C ALA A 18 -0.06 43.05 -0.60
N GLY A 19 -1.29 42.73 -1.01
CA GLY A 19 -2.01 43.55 -1.99
C GLY A 19 -3.50 43.24 -2.09
N ALA A 20 -4.28 44.09 -1.41
CA ALA A 20 -5.64 44.54 -1.71
C ALA A 20 -6.81 43.54 -1.70
N LEU A 21 -7.58 43.62 -0.61
CA LEU A 21 -9.03 43.38 -0.57
C LEU A 21 -9.74 44.26 -1.60
N LEU A 22 -10.58 43.67 -2.44
CA LEU A 22 -11.66 44.36 -3.14
C LEU A 22 -12.98 43.66 -2.84
N ALA A 23 -13.78 44.35 -2.01
CA ALA A 23 -15.14 44.00 -1.70
C ALA A 23 -16.04 44.29 -2.91
N VAL A 24 -16.87 43.32 -3.30
CA VAL A 24 -18.05 43.54 -4.14
C VAL A 24 -19.27 43.10 -3.33
N LYS A 25 -20.18 44.06 -3.10
CA LYS A 25 -21.45 43.88 -2.40
C LYS A 25 -22.51 43.24 -3.32
N PRO A 26 -23.58 42.66 -2.74
CA PRO A 26 -24.51 41.75 -3.42
C PRO A 26 -25.74 42.47 -4.00
N ALA A 27 -26.36 41.83 -4.99
CA ALA A 27 -27.76 41.99 -5.38
C ALA A 27 -28.39 40.59 -5.37
N GLY A 28 -29.60 40.28 -4.90
CA GLY A 28 -30.75 41.07 -4.47
C GLY A 28 -32.03 40.35 -4.96
N GLY A 29 -32.92 39.95 -4.04
CA GLY A 29 -34.34 39.53 -4.27
C GLY A 29 -34.58 38.05 -4.63
N ALA A 30 -35.32 37.19 -3.90
CA ALA A 30 -36.60 37.22 -3.17
C ALA A 30 -37.83 36.75 -3.99
N ASP A 31 -38.28 35.53 -3.66
CA ASP A 31 -39.63 34.92 -3.54
C ASP A 31 -40.87 35.38 -4.35
N ALA A 32 -41.60 34.38 -4.90
CA ALA A 32 -43.06 34.10 -4.76
C ALA A 32 -43.50 33.07 -5.84
N ALA A 33 -43.97 31.85 -5.57
CA ALA A 33 -45.23 31.37 -4.96
C ALA A 33 -46.42 31.10 -5.94
N ALA A 34 -46.90 29.83 -5.91
CA ALA A 34 -48.26 29.30 -6.25
C ALA A 34 -48.75 29.36 -7.73
N GLN A 35 -49.57 28.45 -8.30
CA GLN A 35 -50.56 27.49 -7.77
C GLN A 35 -51.01 26.44 -8.85
N ALA A 36 -51.25 25.20 -8.38
CA ALA A 36 -52.20 24.13 -8.77
C ALA A 36 -52.85 24.00 -10.18
N SER A 37 -52.87 22.75 -10.70
CA SER A 37 -54.11 21.98 -11.00
C SER A 37 -53.81 20.52 -11.42
N ALA A 38 -54.64 19.57 -10.98
CA ALA A 38 -54.63 18.13 -11.34
C ALA A 38 -55.66 17.84 -12.46
N PRO A 39 -55.65 16.65 -13.12
CA PRO A 39 -56.38 15.50 -12.55
C PRO A 39 -55.79 14.09 -12.79
N ALA A 40 -56.17 13.19 -11.88
CA ALA A 40 -56.40 11.74 -11.94
C ALA A 40 -55.74 10.84 -13.01
N ALA A 41 -55.08 9.77 -12.55
CA ALA A 41 -55.30 8.41 -13.06
C ALA A 41 -54.79 7.34 -12.07
N HIS A 42 -55.63 6.33 -11.87
CA HIS A 42 -55.34 5.07 -11.18
C HIS A 42 -54.12 4.38 -11.78
N THR A 43 -53.06 4.17 -10.99
CA THR A 43 -52.12 3.07 -11.22
C THR A 43 -51.78 2.42 -9.89
N ALA A 44 -51.81 1.10 -9.89
CA ALA A 44 -51.62 0.25 -8.74
C ALA A 44 -50.35 0.65 -7.97
N ARG A 45 -50.49 0.87 -6.66
CA ARG A 45 -49.34 0.88 -5.76
C ARG A 45 -48.82 -0.55 -5.67
N HIS A 46 -47.95 -0.91 -6.61
CA HIS A 46 -46.91 -1.87 -6.28
C HIS A 46 -46.12 -1.24 -5.14
N GLY A 47 -46.33 -1.74 -3.92
CA GLY A 47 -45.39 -1.51 -2.83
C GLY A 47 -44.00 -1.89 -3.32
N PRO A 48 -42.92 -1.28 -2.78
CA PRO A 48 -41.58 -1.55 -3.26
C PRO A 48 -41.33 -3.06 -3.15
N THR A 49 -41.40 -3.73 -4.29
CA THR A 49 -40.99 -5.11 -4.45
C THR A 49 -39.53 -5.11 -4.07
N ALA A 50 -39.19 -5.71 -2.92
CA ALA A 50 -37.82 -5.91 -2.51
C ALA A 50 -37.05 -6.45 -3.71
N ARG A 51 -36.08 -5.67 -4.22
CA ARG A 51 -35.29 -6.06 -5.38
C ARG A 51 -34.45 -7.27 -4.96
N PRO A 52 -34.65 -8.47 -5.54
CA PRO A 52 -33.77 -9.59 -5.29
C PRO A 52 -32.55 -9.45 -6.21
N GLY A 53 -31.37 -9.28 -5.62
CA GLY A 53 -30.09 -9.17 -6.32
C GLY A 53 -29.17 -8.24 -5.54
N SER A 54 -28.04 -8.76 -5.08
CA SER A 54 -27.05 -8.08 -4.23
C SER A 54 -26.79 -6.63 -4.66
N ASP A 55 -27.44 -5.67 -4.00
CA ASP A 55 -27.06 -4.28 -4.12
C ASP A 55 -25.79 -4.04 -3.27
N LEU A 56 -25.01 -3.02 -3.63
CA LEU A 56 -23.77 -2.70 -2.91
C LEU A 56 -24.02 -2.43 -1.42
N THR A 57 -25.24 -2.04 -1.05
CA THR A 57 -25.65 -1.82 0.35
C THR A 57 -25.64 -3.13 1.15
N SER A 58 -26.18 -4.22 0.60
CA SER A 58 -26.17 -5.55 1.24
C SER A 58 -24.76 -6.12 1.37
N LEU A 59 -23.90 -5.92 0.37
CA LEU A 59 -22.49 -6.29 0.42
C LEU A 59 -21.76 -5.46 1.49
N TYR A 60 -21.98 -4.14 1.52
CA TYR A 60 -21.42 -3.26 2.54
C TYR A 60 -21.84 -3.69 3.94
N ALA A 61 -23.12 -3.99 4.17
CA ALA A 61 -23.61 -4.47 5.47
C ALA A 61 -22.91 -5.77 5.89
N THR A 62 -22.61 -6.65 4.94
CA THR A 62 -21.83 -7.87 5.19
C THR A 62 -20.40 -7.54 5.60
N LEU A 63 -19.70 -6.68 4.85
CA LEU A 63 -18.32 -6.29 5.13
C LEU A 63 -18.21 -5.53 6.46
N ALA A 64 -19.13 -4.62 6.75
CA ALA A 64 -19.14 -3.81 7.97
C ALA A 64 -19.31 -4.64 9.25
N ALA A 65 -19.88 -5.83 9.16
CA ALA A 65 -20.00 -6.77 10.28
C ALA A 65 -18.74 -7.62 10.49
N LYS A 66 -17.75 -7.55 9.60
CA LYS A 66 -16.49 -8.30 9.69
C LYS A 66 -15.44 -7.57 10.50
N ARG A 67 -14.41 -8.32 10.92
CA ARG A 67 -13.21 -7.77 11.56
C ARG A 67 -12.29 -7.19 10.48
N PHE A 68 -11.81 -5.98 10.72
CA PHE A 68 -10.78 -5.33 9.92
C PHE A 68 -9.45 -5.42 10.69
N VAL A 69 -8.41 -5.88 10.01
CA VAL A 69 -7.04 -5.95 10.53
C VAL A 69 -6.18 -4.96 9.77
N ASP A 70 -5.51 -4.08 10.49
CA ASP A 70 -4.52 -3.17 9.92
C ASP A 70 -3.24 -3.96 9.65
N LEU A 71 -2.82 -4.06 8.39
CA LEU A 71 -1.60 -4.74 7.95
C LEU A 71 -0.47 -3.75 7.68
N THR A 72 -0.51 -2.60 8.36
CA THR A 72 0.39 -1.47 8.15
C THR A 72 1.08 -1.06 9.43
N HIS A 73 2.40 -0.96 9.39
CA HIS A 73 3.16 -0.38 10.49
C HIS A 73 2.90 1.12 10.59
N SER A 74 2.74 1.64 11.81
CA SER A 74 2.85 3.08 12.05
C SER A 74 4.29 3.52 11.79
N PHE A 75 4.50 4.49 10.90
CA PHE A 75 5.83 4.97 10.55
C PHE A 75 6.22 6.25 11.32
N GLY A 76 7.52 6.47 11.46
CA GLY A 76 8.12 7.67 12.05
C GLY A 76 9.57 7.83 11.64
N PRO A 77 10.33 8.76 12.26
CA PRO A 77 11.76 8.94 11.98
C PRO A 77 12.59 7.66 12.18
N ASP A 78 12.21 6.84 13.16
CA ASP A 78 12.92 5.59 13.52
C ASP A 78 12.44 4.37 12.73
N THR A 79 11.64 4.56 11.67
CA THR A 79 11.19 3.47 10.78
C THR A 79 12.40 2.76 10.17
N PRO A 80 12.52 1.42 10.28
CA PRO A 80 13.46 0.63 9.50
C PRO A 80 13.32 0.92 8.00
N HIS A 81 14.43 1.12 7.31
CA HIS A 81 14.43 1.55 5.90
C HIS A 81 15.66 1.07 5.14
N TRP A 82 15.58 1.12 3.81
CA TRP A 82 16.70 0.75 2.96
C TRP A 82 17.93 1.65 3.20
N LYS A 83 19.11 1.04 3.21
CA LYS A 83 20.40 1.65 3.62
C LYS A 83 20.79 2.93 2.87
N GLY A 84 20.21 3.20 1.71
CA GLY A 84 20.49 4.40 0.92
C GLY A 84 19.55 5.59 1.19
N PHE A 85 18.51 5.42 1.99
CA PHE A 85 17.61 6.52 2.35
C PHE A 85 18.13 7.29 3.57
N GLY A 86 17.76 8.57 3.63
CA GLY A 86 17.94 9.37 4.84
C GLY A 86 16.73 9.23 5.76
N GLU A 87 16.88 9.67 7.01
CA GLU A 87 15.79 9.69 7.97
C GLU A 87 14.63 10.58 7.53
N MET A 88 13.42 10.11 7.80
CA MET A 88 12.22 10.93 7.74
C MET A 88 12.29 12.09 8.73
N LYS A 89 11.80 13.26 8.31
CA LYS A 89 11.68 14.45 9.16
C LYS A 89 10.22 14.79 9.39
N VAL A 90 9.90 15.14 10.63
CA VAL A 90 8.60 15.69 11.03
C VAL A 90 8.82 17.08 11.60
N ARG A 91 8.09 18.06 11.09
CA ARG A 91 8.11 19.44 11.61
C ARG A 91 6.70 19.88 11.96
N THR A 92 6.44 20.12 13.23
CA THR A 92 5.16 20.70 13.67
C THR A 92 5.08 22.15 13.23
N LEU A 93 4.16 22.45 12.32
CA LEU A 93 3.92 23.79 11.79
C LEU A 93 2.99 24.57 12.71
N TYR A 94 1.92 23.92 13.17
CA TYR A 94 0.87 24.53 13.99
C TYR A 94 0.54 23.64 15.19
N THR A 95 0.25 24.26 16.34
CA THR A 95 -0.11 23.57 17.58
C THR A 95 -1.46 24.08 18.09
N ILE A 96 -2.24 23.20 18.73
CA ILE A 96 -3.56 23.58 19.26
C ILE A 96 -3.46 24.75 20.23
N ALA A 97 -2.46 24.76 21.12
CA ALA A 97 -2.31 25.80 22.14
C ALA A 97 -2.04 27.19 21.56
N ARG A 98 -1.34 27.29 20.42
CA ARG A 98 -0.97 28.56 19.78
C ARG A 98 -1.96 28.97 18.69
N ASP A 99 -2.47 28.00 17.93
CA ASP A 99 -3.14 28.24 16.65
C ASP A 99 -4.58 27.69 16.59
N GLY A 100 -5.01 26.89 17.57
CA GLY A 100 -6.34 26.27 17.62
C GLY A 100 -6.48 24.96 16.84
N PHE A 101 -5.43 24.53 16.13
CA PHE A 101 -5.35 23.27 15.38
C PHE A 101 -3.91 22.75 15.31
N HIS A 102 -3.74 21.45 15.02
CA HIS A 102 -2.43 20.78 14.93
C HIS A 102 -2.12 20.39 13.48
N VAL A 103 -0.91 20.70 13.00
CA VAL A 103 -0.43 20.28 11.67
C VAL A 103 1.05 19.96 11.74
N ASP A 104 1.39 18.78 11.24
CA ASP A 104 2.77 18.38 10.98
C ASP A 104 3.06 18.39 9.48
N GLU A 105 4.26 18.83 9.14
CA GLU A 105 4.88 18.63 7.84
C GLU A 105 5.75 17.37 7.89
N PHE A 106 5.57 16.51 6.89
CA PHE A 106 6.31 15.26 6.74
C PHE A 106 7.25 15.36 5.53
N CYS A 107 8.50 14.91 5.70
CA CYS A 107 9.47 14.77 4.63
C CYS A 107 10.08 13.37 4.70
N HIS A 108 9.77 12.53 3.72
CA HIS A 108 10.26 11.15 3.60
C HIS A 108 10.40 10.80 2.11
N VAL A 109 11.11 9.71 1.82
CA VAL A 109 11.13 9.08 0.48
C VAL A 109 9.82 8.34 0.21
N GLY A 110 9.55 7.98 -1.05
CA GLY A 110 8.33 7.22 -1.40
C GLY A 110 8.26 5.85 -0.73
N GLN A 111 9.37 5.12 -0.74
CA GLN A 111 9.57 3.80 -0.14
C GLN A 111 9.78 3.90 1.40
N TRP A 112 8.79 4.38 2.15
CA TRP A 112 8.91 4.57 3.61
C TRP A 112 7.85 3.79 4.40
N GLY A 113 8.31 2.94 5.34
CA GLY A 113 7.43 2.07 6.14
C GLY A 113 6.72 1.04 5.26
N THR A 114 5.49 0.64 5.60
CA THR A 114 4.65 -0.11 4.65
C THR A 114 4.35 0.78 3.45
N HIS A 115 4.74 0.39 2.24
CA HIS A 115 4.69 1.28 1.07
C HIS A 115 4.36 0.54 -0.22
N VAL A 116 3.95 1.30 -1.24
CA VAL A 116 3.71 0.80 -2.60
C VAL A 116 4.91 1.04 -3.50
N ASP A 117 5.30 0.01 -4.24
CA ASP A 117 6.21 0.12 -5.37
C ASP A 117 5.44 -0.04 -6.69
N PRO A 118 5.30 1.04 -7.47
CA PRO A 118 4.70 0.96 -8.78
C PRO A 118 5.71 0.42 -9.81
N PRO A 119 5.25 -0.11 -10.96
CA PRO A 119 6.11 -0.55 -12.04
C PRO A 119 7.22 0.43 -12.46
N ALA A 120 6.92 1.74 -12.46
CA ALA A 120 7.85 2.80 -12.82
C ALA A 120 9.03 2.95 -11.86
N HIS A 121 8.98 2.33 -10.67
CA HIS A 121 10.08 2.38 -9.70
C HIS A 121 11.37 1.75 -10.27
N PHE A 122 11.24 0.67 -11.05
CA PHE A 122 12.37 0.00 -11.71
C PHE A 122 12.38 0.14 -13.24
N HIS A 123 11.23 0.42 -13.87
CA HIS A 123 11.09 0.33 -15.34
C HIS A 123 10.49 1.62 -15.92
N GLU A 124 11.32 2.36 -16.67
CA GLU A 124 10.89 3.58 -17.35
C GLU A 124 9.69 3.35 -18.27
N GLY A 125 8.75 4.30 -18.29
CA GLY A 125 7.56 4.26 -19.13
C GLY A 125 6.44 3.33 -18.65
N LYS A 126 6.60 2.65 -17.51
CA LYS A 126 5.54 1.84 -16.89
C LYS A 126 4.67 2.65 -15.94
N LYS A 127 3.66 1.99 -15.35
CA LYS A 127 2.70 2.63 -14.45
C LYS A 127 3.41 3.29 -13.25
N THR A 128 3.08 4.55 -12.99
CA THR A 128 3.39 5.27 -11.73
C THR A 128 2.27 5.08 -10.70
N VAL A 129 2.47 5.50 -9.45
CA VAL A 129 1.48 5.34 -8.36
C VAL A 129 0.09 5.85 -8.75
N ASP A 130 0.01 7.01 -9.40
CA ASP A 130 -1.26 7.64 -9.82
C ASP A 130 -1.98 6.92 -10.97
N GLN A 131 -1.34 5.94 -11.59
CA GLN A 131 -1.84 5.16 -12.72
C GLN A 131 -2.29 3.74 -12.33
N ILE A 132 -2.15 3.36 -11.05
CA ILE A 132 -2.67 2.08 -10.55
C ILE A 132 -4.21 2.12 -10.56
N ASP A 133 -4.85 1.08 -11.10
CA ASP A 133 -6.31 1.01 -11.21
C ASP A 133 -6.91 0.80 -9.80
N PRO A 134 -7.92 1.58 -9.38
CA PRO A 134 -8.62 1.34 -8.12
C PRO A 134 -9.21 -0.08 -7.96
N LYS A 135 -9.46 -0.80 -9.05
CA LYS A 135 -9.84 -2.23 -9.01
C LYS A 135 -8.72 -3.12 -8.48
N ASP A 136 -7.48 -2.67 -8.56
CA ASP A 136 -6.32 -3.35 -8.01
C ASP A 136 -6.11 -2.95 -6.53
N MET A 137 -7.07 -2.26 -5.89
CA MET A 137 -6.98 -1.83 -4.48
C MET A 137 -7.95 -2.59 -3.55
N LEU A 138 -8.90 -3.38 -4.09
CA LEU A 138 -9.78 -4.26 -3.31
C LEU A 138 -9.75 -5.65 -3.95
N MET A 139 -9.11 -6.61 -3.29
CA MET A 139 -8.79 -7.92 -3.87
C MET A 139 -9.06 -9.06 -2.89
N PRO A 140 -9.22 -10.31 -3.37
CA PRO A 140 -9.03 -11.49 -2.54
C PRO A 140 -7.63 -11.47 -1.92
N LEU A 141 -7.54 -11.74 -0.62
CA LEU A 141 -6.27 -11.92 0.08
C LEU A 141 -5.92 -13.41 0.12
N VAL A 142 -4.71 -13.73 -0.35
CA VAL A 142 -4.06 -15.02 -0.15
C VAL A 142 -2.84 -14.80 0.74
N VAL A 143 -2.74 -15.56 1.83
CA VAL A 143 -1.55 -15.56 2.68
C VAL A 143 -0.83 -16.90 2.51
N LEU A 144 0.37 -16.84 1.92
CA LEU A 144 1.30 -17.97 1.84
C LEU A 144 2.14 -17.96 3.11
N ASP A 145 1.80 -18.87 4.03
CA ASP A 145 2.44 -18.92 5.34
C ASP A 145 3.68 -19.83 5.34
N VAL A 146 4.85 -19.21 5.56
CA VAL A 146 6.15 -19.87 5.68
C VAL A 146 6.90 -19.42 6.94
N HIS A 147 6.20 -18.91 7.96
CA HIS A 147 6.83 -18.37 9.17
C HIS A 147 7.68 -19.39 9.93
N GLU A 148 7.27 -20.66 9.98
CA GLU A 148 8.06 -21.70 10.63
C GLU A 148 9.37 -21.99 9.87
N GLN A 149 9.32 -21.97 8.54
CA GLN A 149 10.48 -22.15 7.67
C GLN A 149 11.45 -20.97 7.83
N ALA A 150 10.93 -19.74 7.80
CA ALA A 150 11.70 -18.52 8.02
C ALA A 150 12.33 -18.45 9.42
N ALA A 151 11.64 -18.96 10.45
CA ALA A 151 12.18 -19.02 11.81
C ALA A 151 13.35 -20.02 11.94
N ARG A 152 13.33 -21.13 11.18
CA ARG A 152 14.40 -22.13 11.16
C ARG A 152 15.56 -21.73 10.25
N ASN A 153 15.28 -21.00 9.19
CA ASN A 153 16.25 -20.51 8.22
C ASN A 153 15.90 -19.06 7.85
N PRO A 154 16.62 -18.05 8.37
CA PRO A 154 16.36 -16.66 8.01
C PRO A 154 16.60 -16.37 6.53
N ASP A 155 17.33 -17.21 5.80
CA ASP A 155 17.54 -17.08 4.35
C ASP A 155 16.52 -17.88 3.51
N TYR A 156 15.36 -18.23 4.09
CA TYR A 156 14.34 -19.03 3.40
C TYR A 156 13.73 -18.25 2.23
N LEU A 157 13.77 -18.86 1.04
CA LEU A 157 13.05 -18.35 -0.13
C LEU A 157 11.80 -19.18 -0.35
N LEU A 158 10.64 -18.53 -0.52
CA LEU A 158 9.38 -19.22 -0.75
C LEU A 158 9.47 -20.11 -2.00
N THR A 159 9.01 -21.36 -1.89
CA THR A 159 9.23 -22.40 -2.91
C THR A 159 7.96 -22.71 -3.69
N LEU A 160 8.09 -23.41 -4.82
CA LEU A 160 6.93 -23.89 -5.57
C LEU A 160 6.17 -24.96 -4.77
N GLU A 161 6.86 -25.75 -3.97
CA GLU A 161 6.29 -26.73 -3.06
C GLU A 161 5.39 -26.08 -2.00
N ASP A 162 5.78 -24.91 -1.47
CA ASP A 162 4.94 -24.13 -0.55
C ASP A 162 3.62 -23.73 -1.23
N VAL A 163 3.70 -23.21 -2.46
CA VAL A 163 2.51 -22.81 -3.23
C VAL A 163 1.63 -24.02 -3.53
N GLN A 164 2.21 -25.15 -3.96
CA GLN A 164 1.47 -26.38 -4.24
C GLN A 164 0.79 -26.94 -2.98
N ALA A 165 1.49 -26.91 -1.84
CA ALA A 165 0.95 -27.35 -0.56
C ALA A 165 -0.21 -26.45 -0.10
N TRP A 166 -0.10 -25.13 -0.31
CA TRP A 166 -1.19 -24.18 -0.06
C TRP A 166 -2.38 -24.47 -0.97
N GLU A 167 -2.16 -24.63 -2.28
CA GLU A 167 -3.24 -24.87 -3.26
C GLU A 167 -3.93 -26.22 -3.04
N ALA A 168 -3.21 -27.22 -2.52
CA ALA A 168 -3.81 -28.50 -2.13
C ALA A 168 -4.81 -28.36 -0.97
N ARG A 169 -4.66 -27.35 -0.10
CA ARG A 169 -5.54 -27.08 1.05
C ARG A 169 -6.70 -26.14 0.70
N HIS A 170 -6.43 -25.11 -0.10
CA HIS A 170 -7.36 -23.99 -0.32
C HIS A 170 -7.90 -23.89 -1.76
N GLY A 171 -7.42 -24.73 -2.67
CA GLY A 171 -7.69 -24.62 -4.09
C GLY A 171 -6.71 -23.69 -4.81
N ARG A 172 -6.88 -23.55 -6.13
CA ARG A 172 -6.02 -22.69 -6.95
C ARG A 172 -6.08 -21.24 -6.46
N ILE A 173 -4.94 -20.56 -6.40
CA ILE A 173 -4.88 -19.12 -6.13
C ILE A 173 -5.78 -18.39 -7.14
N PRO A 174 -6.75 -17.57 -6.69
CA PRO A 174 -7.67 -16.90 -7.59
C PRO A 174 -6.95 -15.84 -8.43
N GLU A 175 -7.42 -15.65 -9.66
CA GLU A 175 -7.00 -14.51 -10.48
C GLU A 175 -7.32 -13.19 -9.76
N HIS A 176 -6.51 -12.17 -10.03
CA HIS A 176 -6.68 -10.83 -9.45
C HIS A 176 -6.52 -10.78 -7.92
N ALA A 177 -5.89 -11.80 -7.31
CA ALA A 177 -5.59 -11.81 -5.88
C ALA A 177 -4.44 -10.87 -5.52
N PHE A 178 -4.43 -10.44 -4.26
CA PHE A 178 -3.22 -9.99 -3.58
C PHE A 178 -2.61 -11.18 -2.84
N VAL A 179 -1.37 -11.53 -3.15
CA VAL A 179 -0.67 -12.66 -2.51
C VAL A 179 0.39 -12.14 -1.55
N ALA A 180 0.18 -12.35 -0.26
CA ALA A 180 1.09 -11.98 0.80
C ALA A 180 1.96 -13.17 1.23
N MET A 181 3.27 -12.97 1.39
CA MET A 181 4.18 -13.94 2.00
C MET A 181 4.30 -13.65 3.50
N ARG A 182 3.70 -14.51 4.32
CA ARG A 182 3.83 -14.43 5.78
C ARG A 182 5.08 -15.17 6.25
N THR A 183 5.89 -14.46 7.00
CA THR A 183 7.16 -14.90 7.58
C THR A 183 7.26 -14.60 9.06
N ASP A 184 6.31 -13.85 9.63
CA ASP A 184 6.36 -13.24 10.95
C ASP A 184 7.57 -12.28 11.13
N TRP A 185 8.18 -11.82 10.04
CA TRP A 185 9.32 -10.90 10.09
C TRP A 185 8.94 -9.55 10.68
N SER A 186 7.68 -9.13 10.52
CA SER A 186 7.13 -7.90 11.11
C SER A 186 7.26 -7.85 12.64
N LYS A 187 7.44 -8.99 13.32
CA LYS A 187 7.68 -9.06 14.77
C LYS A 187 9.02 -8.47 15.20
N ARG A 188 9.91 -8.16 14.25
CA ARG A 188 11.21 -7.47 14.47
C ARG A 188 11.08 -5.94 14.40
N TRP A 189 9.97 -5.43 13.89
CA TRP A 189 9.68 -3.99 13.85
C TRP A 189 9.51 -3.41 15.28
N PRO A 190 9.89 -2.13 15.54
CA PRO A 190 10.54 -1.16 14.65
C PRO A 190 12.07 -1.22 14.72
N ASN A 191 12.68 -2.32 15.17
CA ASN A 191 14.12 -2.36 15.35
C ASN A 191 14.83 -2.61 14.01
N ASP A 192 15.45 -1.57 13.45
CA ASP A 192 16.14 -1.64 12.15
C ASP A 192 17.22 -2.73 12.12
N ALA A 193 18.06 -2.82 13.15
CA ALA A 193 19.09 -3.85 13.22
C ALA A 193 18.49 -5.27 13.26
N ALA A 194 17.34 -5.45 13.92
CA ALA A 194 16.64 -6.73 13.96
C ALA A 194 15.95 -7.07 12.63
N MET A 195 15.40 -6.07 11.92
CA MET A 195 14.80 -6.23 10.58
C MET A 195 15.85 -6.59 9.54
N GLN A 196 16.98 -5.88 9.55
CA GLN A 196 18.12 -6.11 8.65
C GLN A 196 18.85 -7.42 9.00
N ASN A 197 18.83 -7.82 10.28
CA ASN A 197 19.37 -9.08 10.80
C ASN A 197 20.77 -9.40 10.26
N ARG A 198 21.67 -8.41 10.30
CA ARG A 198 23.01 -8.53 9.72
C ARG A 198 23.93 -9.36 10.60
N ASP A 199 24.74 -10.20 9.97
CA ASP A 199 25.80 -10.95 10.64
C ASP A 199 27.03 -10.06 10.94
N ALA A 200 28.08 -10.66 11.50
CA ALA A 200 29.33 -9.97 11.82
C ALA A 200 30.09 -9.46 10.58
N ALA A 201 29.81 -10.01 9.39
CA ALA A 201 30.37 -9.55 8.12
C ALA A 201 29.50 -8.44 7.47
N GLY A 202 28.38 -8.07 8.09
CA GLY A 202 27.43 -7.09 7.57
C GLY A 202 26.47 -7.64 6.53
N VAL A 203 26.41 -8.97 6.35
CA VAL A 203 25.49 -9.65 5.44
C VAL A 203 24.13 -9.74 6.08
N ALA A 204 23.10 -9.25 5.40
CA ALA A 204 21.72 -9.33 5.86
C ALA A 204 21.14 -10.74 5.65
N HIS A 205 20.34 -11.18 6.63
CA HIS A 205 19.69 -12.49 6.62
C HIS A 205 18.20 -12.36 6.89
N TYR A 206 17.40 -12.36 5.83
CA TYR A 206 15.94 -12.33 5.91
C TYR A 206 15.31 -13.04 4.70
N PRO A 207 14.09 -13.59 4.87
CA PRO A 207 13.46 -14.40 3.85
C PRO A 207 13.09 -13.56 2.63
N GLY A 208 12.74 -14.20 1.53
CA GLY A 208 12.41 -13.50 0.29
C GLY A 208 11.60 -14.34 -0.68
N TRP A 209 11.21 -13.71 -1.78
CA TRP A 209 10.56 -14.40 -2.89
C TRP A 209 11.59 -15.17 -3.72
N SER A 210 11.13 -16.24 -4.37
CA SER A 210 11.92 -16.91 -5.41
C SER A 210 11.36 -16.63 -6.81
N MET A 211 12.26 -16.52 -7.79
CA MET A 211 11.88 -16.27 -9.19
C MET A 211 10.88 -17.31 -9.75
N PRO A 212 11.02 -18.63 -9.49
CA PRO A 212 10.04 -19.60 -9.96
C PRO A 212 8.63 -19.34 -9.42
N VAL A 213 8.52 -18.93 -8.15
CA VAL A 213 7.23 -18.60 -7.52
C VAL A 213 6.64 -17.34 -8.13
N LEU A 214 7.42 -16.28 -8.28
CA LEU A 214 6.93 -15.03 -8.87
C LEU A 214 6.42 -15.27 -10.30
N LYS A 215 7.14 -16.07 -11.10
CA LYS A 215 6.67 -16.50 -12.43
C LYS A 215 5.37 -17.29 -12.36
N LEU A 216 5.26 -18.25 -11.45
CA LEU A 216 4.01 -19.00 -11.27
C LEU A 216 2.83 -18.06 -10.95
N LEU A 217 3.03 -17.14 -10.00
CA LEU A 217 1.98 -16.24 -9.52
C LEU A 217 1.53 -15.25 -10.59
N TYR A 218 2.46 -14.53 -11.20
CA TYR A 218 2.12 -13.50 -12.19
C TYR A 218 1.73 -14.10 -13.55
N GLU A 219 2.45 -15.09 -14.05
CA GLU A 219 2.25 -15.61 -15.42
C GLU A 219 1.18 -16.70 -15.50
N GLN A 220 0.89 -17.42 -14.41
CA GLN A 220 -0.04 -18.56 -14.44
C GLN A 220 -1.23 -18.41 -13.49
N ARG A 221 -1.09 -17.68 -12.39
CA ARG A 221 -2.21 -17.37 -11.48
C ARG A 221 -2.82 -16.00 -11.72
N HIS A 222 -2.17 -15.15 -12.51
CA HIS A 222 -2.65 -13.82 -12.90
C HIS A 222 -3.04 -12.98 -11.67
N ILE A 223 -2.19 -12.99 -10.64
CA ILE A 223 -2.40 -12.18 -9.44
C ILE A 223 -2.31 -10.70 -9.79
N ALA A 224 -2.97 -9.84 -9.01
CA ALA A 224 -2.95 -8.40 -9.24
C ALA A 224 -1.71 -7.74 -8.63
N ALA A 225 -1.31 -8.18 -7.43
CA ALA A 225 -0.17 -7.65 -6.71
C ALA A 225 0.31 -8.66 -5.65
N SER A 226 1.51 -8.44 -5.12
CA SER A 226 2.08 -9.24 -4.04
C SER A 226 2.58 -8.35 -2.90
N GLY A 227 2.83 -8.94 -1.73
CA GLY A 227 3.49 -8.23 -0.65
C GLY A 227 4.09 -9.14 0.41
N HIS A 228 4.91 -8.56 1.28
CA HIS A 228 5.70 -9.32 2.25
C HIS A 228 6.09 -8.43 3.45
N GLU A 229 6.64 -9.03 4.50
CA GLU A 229 6.96 -8.35 5.77
C GLU A 229 8.40 -7.79 5.84
N THR A 230 9.30 -8.28 4.98
CA THR A 230 10.71 -7.86 4.92
C THR A 230 10.88 -6.48 4.30
N THR A 231 12.10 -5.92 4.40
CA THR A 231 12.45 -4.60 3.85
C THR A 231 12.67 -4.59 2.34
N ASP A 232 12.73 -5.77 1.73
CA ASP A 232 12.94 -5.96 0.31
C ASP A 232 12.22 -7.25 -0.11
N THR A 233 11.83 -7.29 -1.38
CA THR A 233 11.27 -8.47 -2.06
C THR A 233 12.29 -9.61 -2.16
N ASP A 234 13.53 -9.23 -2.42
CA ASP A 234 14.68 -10.13 -2.53
C ASP A 234 15.15 -10.56 -1.13
N GLY A 235 15.58 -11.82 -0.98
CA GLY A 235 16.13 -12.29 0.30
C GLY A 235 17.41 -11.55 0.69
N GLY A 236 17.72 -11.49 1.99
CA GLY A 236 18.80 -10.64 2.53
C GLY A 236 20.18 -10.88 1.93
N LEU A 237 20.49 -12.12 1.52
CA LEU A 237 21.74 -12.46 0.84
C LEU A 237 21.90 -11.78 -0.54
N ASN A 238 20.79 -11.55 -1.25
CA ASN A 238 20.75 -10.88 -2.54
C ASN A 238 20.76 -9.36 -2.35
N ALA A 239 19.91 -8.84 -1.46
CA ALA A 239 19.87 -7.41 -1.13
C ALA A 239 21.22 -6.89 -0.61
N THR A 240 21.98 -7.71 0.14
CA THR A 240 23.35 -7.39 0.56
C THR A 240 24.28 -7.10 -0.63
N LYS A 241 24.06 -7.77 -1.76
CA LYS A 241 24.84 -7.65 -2.99
C LYS A 241 24.24 -6.64 -3.97
N ASP A 242 23.23 -5.89 -3.56
CA ASP A 242 22.44 -5.00 -4.41
C ASP A 242 21.80 -5.72 -5.62
N ASP A 243 21.40 -6.98 -5.41
CA ASP A 243 20.60 -7.76 -6.35
C ASP A 243 19.12 -7.66 -5.96
N TYR A 244 18.39 -6.83 -6.71
CA TYR A 244 16.94 -6.60 -6.57
C TYR A 244 16.18 -7.19 -7.76
N SER A 245 16.61 -8.37 -8.23
CA SER A 245 16.08 -8.99 -9.44
C SER A 245 14.66 -9.53 -9.24
N MET A 246 14.25 -9.87 -8.01
CA MET A 246 12.87 -10.27 -7.74
C MET A 246 11.92 -9.09 -7.86
N GLU A 247 12.23 -7.98 -7.18
CA GLU A 247 11.44 -6.75 -7.28
C GLU A 247 11.39 -6.24 -8.73
N SER A 248 12.55 -6.15 -9.38
CA SER A 248 12.64 -5.76 -10.80
C SER A 248 11.79 -6.66 -11.69
N TYR A 249 11.73 -7.96 -11.45
CA TYR A 249 10.84 -8.86 -12.21
C TYR A 249 9.37 -8.49 -12.00
N ILE A 250 8.91 -8.35 -10.75
CA ILE A 250 7.52 -8.02 -10.43
C ILE A 250 7.10 -6.73 -11.13
N LEU A 251 7.85 -5.65 -10.92
CA LEU A 251 7.58 -4.35 -11.52
C LEU A 251 7.72 -4.39 -13.05
N GLY A 252 8.61 -5.26 -13.54
CA GLY A 252 8.80 -5.61 -14.94
C GLY A 252 7.61 -6.35 -15.57
N THR A 253 6.66 -6.86 -14.80
CA THR A 253 5.37 -7.38 -15.29
C THR A 253 4.27 -6.32 -15.37
N ASN A 254 4.57 -5.06 -14.98
CA ASN A 254 3.61 -3.94 -14.90
C ASN A 254 2.53 -4.11 -13.81
N HIS A 255 2.85 -4.88 -12.78
CA HIS A 255 2.12 -5.01 -11.52
C HIS A 255 2.86 -4.25 -10.40
N TYR A 256 2.14 -3.83 -9.37
CA TYR A 256 2.72 -3.21 -8.19
C TYR A 256 2.92 -4.25 -7.07
N GLN A 257 3.64 -3.87 -6.03
CA GLN A 257 3.78 -4.64 -4.79
C GLN A 257 3.69 -3.77 -3.54
N ILE A 258 3.57 -4.42 -2.37
CA ILE A 258 3.69 -3.78 -1.06
C ILE A 258 4.80 -4.44 -0.24
N GLU A 259 5.73 -3.64 0.26
CA GLU A 259 6.74 -4.10 1.21
C GLU A 259 6.38 -3.73 2.65
N MET A 260 7.04 -4.38 3.62
CA MET A 260 6.90 -4.12 5.05
C MET A 260 5.46 -4.19 5.58
N LEU A 261 4.72 -5.23 5.19
CA LEU A 261 3.41 -5.54 5.78
C LEU A 261 3.55 -5.92 7.26
N ALA A 262 2.52 -5.60 8.05
CA ALA A 262 2.39 -5.98 9.46
C ALA A 262 1.29 -7.03 9.66
N ASP A 263 1.31 -7.72 10.80
CA ASP A 263 0.14 -8.45 11.35
C ASP A 263 -0.49 -9.50 10.42
N LEU A 264 0.28 -10.09 9.48
CA LEU A 264 -0.21 -11.15 8.60
C LEU A 264 -0.61 -12.42 9.39
N ASP A 265 -0.11 -12.59 10.62
CA ASP A 265 -0.53 -13.68 11.53
C ASP A 265 -1.96 -13.53 12.05
N GLN A 266 -2.59 -12.38 11.85
CA GLN A 266 -3.99 -12.15 12.17
C GLN A 266 -4.95 -12.44 11.01
N ALA A 267 -4.44 -12.66 9.80
CA ALA A 267 -5.23 -12.98 8.61
C ALA A 267 -5.24 -14.49 8.34
N PRO A 268 -6.36 -15.07 7.87
CA PRO A 268 -6.37 -16.46 7.44
C PRO A 268 -5.61 -16.64 6.13
N GLU A 269 -5.12 -17.86 5.87
CA GLU A 269 -4.48 -18.22 4.60
C GLU A 269 -5.36 -17.94 3.37
N TYR A 270 -6.69 -18.06 3.51
CA TYR A 270 -7.68 -17.82 2.46
C TYR A 270 -9.02 -17.30 3.01
N GLY A 271 -9.80 -16.64 2.15
CA GLY A 271 -11.18 -16.21 2.43
C GLY A 271 -11.33 -14.77 2.94
N ALA A 272 -10.22 -14.07 3.17
CA ALA A 272 -10.22 -12.64 3.47
C ALA A 272 -10.22 -11.79 2.17
N LEU A 273 -10.64 -10.53 2.30
CA LEU A 273 -10.37 -9.49 1.30
C LEU A 273 -9.27 -8.57 1.80
N VAL A 274 -8.56 -7.89 0.91
CA VAL A 274 -7.61 -6.84 1.26
C VAL A 274 -7.96 -5.53 0.57
N ILE A 275 -7.88 -4.44 1.32
CA ILE A 275 -7.87 -3.07 0.84
C ILE A 275 -6.40 -2.62 0.82
N VAL A 276 -5.84 -2.38 -0.36
CA VAL A 276 -4.47 -1.88 -0.56
C VAL A 276 -4.56 -0.47 -1.10
N THR A 277 -4.34 0.53 -0.26
CA THR A 277 -4.55 1.94 -0.65
C THR A 277 -3.32 2.78 -0.34
N PHE A 278 -3.16 3.89 -1.06
CA PHE A 278 -2.06 4.82 -0.90
C PHE A 278 -2.46 6.19 -1.47
N PRO A 279 -1.81 7.27 -1.03
CA PRO A 279 -1.94 8.58 -1.66
C PRO A 279 -1.62 8.55 -3.16
N LYS A 280 -2.12 9.55 -3.89
CA LYS A 280 -2.05 9.60 -5.36
C LYS A 280 -1.12 10.73 -5.86
N PRO A 281 0.19 10.71 -5.56
CA PRO A 281 1.12 11.68 -6.11
C PRO A 281 1.22 11.52 -7.63
N ALA A 282 1.10 12.63 -8.36
CA ALA A 282 1.24 12.63 -9.82
C ALA A 282 2.63 12.13 -10.20
N GLN A 283 2.70 11.12 -11.07
CA GLN A 283 3.94 10.46 -11.50
C GLN A 283 4.79 9.91 -10.34
N GLY A 284 4.15 9.53 -9.23
CA GLY A 284 4.87 9.02 -8.06
C GLY A 284 5.63 7.73 -8.33
N SER A 285 6.84 7.65 -7.79
CA SER A 285 7.71 6.45 -7.83
C SER A 285 7.48 5.51 -6.65
N GLY A 286 6.61 5.87 -5.71
CA GLY A 286 6.28 5.13 -4.50
C GLY A 286 5.64 6.05 -3.46
N PHE A 287 4.98 5.47 -2.46
CA PHE A 287 4.44 6.20 -1.30
C PHE A 287 4.11 5.23 -0.16
N PRO A 288 4.10 5.66 1.12
CA PRO A 288 3.47 4.90 2.19
C PRO A 288 2.06 4.43 1.82
N ALA A 289 1.78 3.17 2.13
CA ALA A 289 0.52 2.50 1.87
C ALA A 289 -0.23 2.22 3.17
N ARG A 290 -1.56 2.15 3.07
CA ARG A 290 -2.44 1.63 4.10
C ARG A 290 -3.11 0.37 3.58
N VAL A 291 -2.75 -0.75 4.19
CA VAL A 291 -3.19 -2.09 3.83
C VAL A 291 -4.06 -2.64 4.96
N ILE A 292 -5.26 -3.11 4.63
CA ILE A 292 -6.24 -3.56 5.61
C ILE A 292 -6.85 -4.87 5.12
N ALA A 293 -6.83 -5.91 5.95
CA ALA A 293 -7.55 -7.15 5.67
C ALA A 293 -8.96 -7.12 6.27
N ILE A 294 -9.95 -7.61 5.52
CA ILE A 294 -11.33 -7.86 5.97
C ILE A 294 -11.50 -9.36 6.10
N LEU A 295 -11.71 -9.84 7.32
CA LEU A 295 -11.72 -11.27 7.62
C LEU A 295 -13.11 -11.91 7.39
N PRO A 296 -13.17 -13.22 7.12
CA PRO A 296 -14.44 -13.94 6.93
C PRO A 296 -15.31 -14.03 8.20
#